data_AF-A0A921QV06-F1
#
_entry.id   AF-A0A921QV06-F1
#
_cell.length_a   1.000
_cell.length_b   1.000
_cell.length_c   1.000
_cell.angle_alpha   90.00
_cell.angle_beta   90.00
_cell.angle_gamma   90.00
#
_symmetry.space_group_name_H-M   'P 1'
#
loop_
_entity.id
_entity.type
_entity.pdbx_description
1 polymer ?
#
loop_
_entity_poly.entity_id
_entity_poly.type
_entity_poly.pdbx_seq_one_letter_code
_entity_poly.pdbx_strand_id
1 'polypeptide(L)'
;MATQLPCFTQLSPPSSSWVKDVGNCKAATPGRVVRSARALGHSHFRCCASPRSANSFKKKDSFLELHPEVSLLRGEKTVDVVPMKGSTDGSLLEGPGVPPDRNDYNEAKIKVVGVGGGGSNAVNRMIESSMNGVEFWIVNTDVQAIRMSPVLPHNRLQIGQELTRGLGAGGNPDIGMNAAKESSESIQEALFGADMVFVTAGMGGGTGTGGAPVTAGIAKSMGILTVGIVTTPFSFEGRRRAVQAQEGIAALRNSVDTLIVIPNDKLLSAVSPNTPVTEAFNLADDILRQGIRGISDIITVPGLVNVDFADVRAIMQNAGSSLMGIGTATGKSRARDAALNAIQSPLLDIGIERATGIVWNITGGTDLTLFEVNAAAEIIYDLVDPNANLIFGAVIDPSLSGQVSITLIATGFKRQDEPEGRASKGGQQGENGRRPSSAEGSMVEIPEFLRRRGPSRFPRV
;
A
#
# COMPACT_ATOMS: atom_id res chain seq x y z
N MET A 1 58.40 1.02 -57.72
CA MET A 1 57.22 0.17 -57.44
C MET A 1 56.22 1.09 -56.74
N ALA A 2 55.19 1.68 -57.36
CA ALA A 2 54.21 1.15 -58.34
C ALA A 2 53.44 -0.04 -57.77
N THR A 3 52.09 -0.13 -57.76
CA THR A 3 50.96 0.77 -58.13
C THR A 3 49.66 0.20 -57.48
N GLN A 4 48.42 0.76 -57.48
CA GLN A 4 47.79 1.92 -58.15
C GLN A 4 46.56 2.47 -57.34
N LEU A 5 45.88 3.49 -57.88
CA LEU A 5 44.51 4.01 -57.59
C LEU A 5 43.64 3.76 -58.88
N PRO A 6 42.35 4.19 -59.10
CA PRO A 6 41.69 5.39 -58.54
C PRO A 6 40.11 5.48 -58.39
N CYS A 7 39.69 6.59 -57.75
CA CYS A 7 38.58 7.56 -58.04
C CYS A 7 37.07 7.19 -57.96
N PHE A 8 36.22 7.92 -57.19
CA PHE A 8 35.65 9.31 -57.33
C PHE A 8 34.59 9.43 -58.46
N THR A 9 33.43 10.10 -58.35
CA THR A 9 33.00 11.41 -57.75
C THR A 9 31.56 11.31 -57.14
N GLN A 10 31.05 12.07 -56.16
CA GLN A 10 30.96 13.51 -55.82
C GLN A 10 29.93 14.34 -56.63
N LEU A 11 28.81 14.76 -56.00
CA LEU A 11 28.20 16.13 -55.99
C LEU A 11 26.75 16.17 -55.42
N SER A 12 26.31 17.36 -54.96
CA SER A 12 24.99 17.67 -54.36
C SER A 12 24.55 19.09 -54.82
N PRO A 13 23.45 19.67 -54.29
CA PRO A 13 22.00 19.42 -54.51
C PRO A 13 21.40 20.52 -55.47
N PRO A 14 20.05 20.75 -55.60
CA PRO A 14 19.30 21.57 -54.63
C PRO A 14 17.77 21.27 -54.56
N SER A 15 16.98 22.29 -54.15
CA SER A 15 15.60 22.23 -53.59
C SER A 15 14.43 22.60 -54.53
N SER A 16 13.20 22.39 -54.02
CA SER A 16 12.04 23.33 -54.00
C SER A 16 10.79 23.11 -54.91
N SER A 17 9.64 22.94 -54.23
CA SER A 17 8.32 23.60 -54.43
C SER A 17 7.43 23.41 -55.70
N TRP A 18 6.11 23.69 -55.51
CA TRP A 18 4.99 23.81 -56.48
C TRP A 18 4.35 22.49 -57.00
N VAL A 19 3.03 22.35 -57.21
CA VAL A 19 1.83 22.99 -56.61
C VAL A 19 0.58 22.08 -56.79
N LYS A 20 -0.55 22.46 -56.19
CA LYS A 20 -1.92 21.89 -56.26
C LYS A 20 -2.36 21.42 -57.68
N ASP A 21 -3.22 20.41 -57.84
CA ASP A 21 -4.68 20.65 -57.87
C ASP A 21 -5.60 19.43 -57.62
N VAL A 22 -6.65 19.70 -56.82
CA VAL A 22 -8.10 19.48 -57.05
C VAL A 22 -8.60 18.22 -57.77
N GLY A 23 -9.50 17.47 -57.11
CA GLY A 23 -10.28 16.37 -57.75
C GLY A 23 -11.26 15.66 -56.81
N ASN A 24 -12.42 16.29 -56.53
CA ASN A 24 -13.49 15.73 -55.70
C ASN A 24 -14.29 14.66 -56.48
N CYS A 25 -14.60 13.48 -55.91
CA CYS A 25 -15.86 12.75 -56.22
C CYS A 25 -16.17 11.56 -55.30
N LYS A 26 -17.46 11.21 -55.24
CA LYS A 26 -18.05 10.21 -54.33
C LYS A 26 -18.14 8.79 -54.95
N ALA A 27 -18.02 7.81 -54.06
CA ALA A 27 -18.69 6.50 -54.01
C ALA A 27 -19.31 5.87 -55.28
N ALA A 28 -18.89 4.63 -55.57
CA ALA A 28 -19.73 3.60 -56.16
C ALA A 28 -19.37 2.21 -55.60
N THR A 29 -20.38 1.38 -55.33
CA THR A 29 -20.30 0.00 -54.81
C THR A 29 -19.71 -1.00 -55.81
N PRO A 30 -18.98 -2.05 -55.35
CA PRO A 30 -18.60 -3.19 -56.19
C PRO A 30 -19.66 -4.31 -56.17
N GLY A 31 -19.71 -5.12 -57.22
CA GLY A 31 -20.51 -6.34 -57.28
C GLY A 31 -19.99 -7.36 -58.29
N ARG A 32 -20.27 -8.65 -58.02
CA ARG A 32 -19.93 -9.88 -58.77
C ARG A 32 -18.44 -10.30 -58.74
N VAL A 33 -18.04 -11.45 -58.19
CA VAL A 33 -18.44 -12.89 -58.35
C VAL A 33 -17.49 -13.63 -59.30
N VAL A 34 -16.95 -14.79 -58.86
CA VAL A 34 -16.98 -16.10 -59.56
C VAL A 34 -16.39 -17.20 -58.63
N ARG A 35 -17.20 -18.25 -58.35
CA ARG A 35 -16.94 -19.73 -58.20
C ARG A 35 -15.64 -20.26 -57.54
N SER A 36 -15.55 -21.45 -56.93
CA SER A 36 -16.42 -22.64 -56.88
C SER A 36 -16.23 -23.47 -55.59
N ALA A 37 -17.32 -24.09 -55.13
CA ALA A 37 -17.46 -25.04 -54.03
C ALA A 37 -16.60 -26.33 -54.05
N ARG A 38 -16.42 -26.90 -52.85
CA ARG A 38 -16.77 -28.31 -52.54
C ARG A 38 -17.18 -28.46 -51.06
N ALA A 39 -18.04 -29.43 -50.77
CA ALA A 39 -18.73 -29.58 -49.48
C ALA A 39 -18.48 -30.97 -48.86
N LEU A 40 -18.72 -31.09 -47.55
CA LEU A 40 -19.13 -32.32 -46.86
C LEU A 40 -19.91 -31.92 -45.60
N GLY A 41 -21.07 -32.54 -45.36
CA GLY A 41 -22.03 -32.11 -44.34
C GLY A 41 -21.96 -32.90 -43.03
N HIS A 42 -22.71 -32.44 -42.03
CA HIS A 42 -23.09 -33.19 -40.83
C HIS A 42 -24.60 -33.10 -40.65
N SER A 43 -25.24 -34.24 -40.36
CA SER A 43 -26.68 -34.36 -40.13
C SER A 43 -26.99 -34.45 -38.62
N HIS A 44 -28.14 -33.90 -38.25
CA HIS A 44 -28.68 -33.99 -36.89
C HIS A 44 -28.99 -35.43 -36.47
N PHE A 45 -28.81 -35.72 -35.18
CA PHE A 45 -29.83 -36.41 -34.38
C PHE A 45 -29.79 -35.96 -32.92
N ARG A 46 -30.96 -35.86 -32.29
CA ARG A 46 -31.15 -35.51 -30.87
C ARG A 46 -32.21 -36.47 -30.32
N CYS A 47 -31.95 -37.16 -29.22
CA CYS A 47 -32.98 -37.90 -28.49
C CYS A 47 -32.61 -38.01 -26.99
N CYS A 48 -33.62 -38.10 -26.13
CA CYS A 48 -33.46 -38.03 -24.67
C CYS A 48 -33.57 -39.42 -24.02
N ALA A 49 -32.81 -39.65 -22.95
CA ALA A 49 -33.12 -40.64 -21.91
C ALA A 49 -32.40 -40.26 -20.60
N SER A 50 -33.08 -40.42 -19.46
CA SER A 50 -32.55 -40.12 -18.12
C SER A 50 -32.10 -41.42 -17.39
N PRO A 51 -31.69 -41.38 -16.10
CA PRO A 51 -30.35 -41.81 -15.70
C PRO A 51 -30.26 -43.26 -15.19
N ARG A 52 -29.02 -43.77 -15.07
CA ARG A 52 -28.71 -44.93 -14.22
C ARG A 52 -27.46 -44.70 -13.37
N SER A 53 -27.53 -45.20 -12.14
CA SER A 53 -26.52 -45.08 -11.08
C SER A 53 -25.25 -45.89 -11.36
N ALA A 54 -24.08 -45.34 -10.97
CA ALA A 54 -22.86 -46.11 -10.69
C ALA A 54 -21.94 -45.37 -9.68
N ASN A 55 -21.52 -46.11 -8.66
CA ASN A 55 -20.84 -45.74 -7.41
C ASN A 55 -19.65 -44.74 -7.42
N SER A 56 -19.47 -44.15 -6.23
CA SER A 56 -18.33 -43.34 -5.77
C SER A 56 -16.99 -44.08 -5.81
N PHE A 57 -15.96 -43.43 -6.35
CA PHE A 57 -14.55 -43.72 -6.02
C PHE A 57 -14.09 -42.79 -4.90
N LYS A 58 -13.91 -43.33 -3.68
CA LYS A 58 -13.17 -42.65 -2.61
C LYS A 58 -11.68 -42.87 -2.79
N LYS A 59 -10.93 -41.79 -3.01
CA LYS A 59 -9.47 -41.80 -2.87
C LYS A 59 -9.14 -41.87 -1.37
N LYS A 60 -8.31 -42.83 -0.95
CA LYS A 60 -7.83 -42.90 0.45
C LYS A 60 -6.70 -41.89 0.65
N ASP A 61 -6.81 -41.04 1.65
CA ASP A 61 -5.74 -40.12 2.04
C ASP A 61 -4.75 -40.81 2.99
N SER A 62 -3.51 -40.99 2.51
CA SER A 62 -2.42 -41.66 3.21
C SER A 62 -1.99 -40.98 4.52
N PHE A 63 -2.50 -39.78 4.82
CA PHE A 63 -2.15 -38.99 5.99
C PHE A 63 -2.84 -39.49 7.27
N LEU A 64 -4.08 -39.98 7.15
CA LEU A 64 -4.89 -40.41 8.30
C LEU A 64 -4.48 -41.79 8.87
N GLU A 65 -3.70 -42.58 8.12
CA GLU A 65 -3.20 -43.88 8.58
C GLU A 65 -1.94 -43.74 9.48
N LEU A 66 -1.30 -42.56 9.54
CA LEU A 66 -0.06 -42.31 10.31
C LEU A 66 -0.27 -41.69 11.70
N HIS A 67 -1.42 -41.06 11.96
CA HIS A 67 -1.71 -40.38 13.22
C HIS A 67 -3.14 -40.67 13.73
N PRO A 68 -3.38 -41.82 14.40
CA PRO A 68 -4.71 -42.22 14.85
C PRO A 68 -5.34 -41.27 15.90
N GLU A 69 -4.53 -40.45 16.57
CA GLU A 69 -4.99 -39.48 17.59
C GLU A 69 -5.79 -38.32 16.98
N VAL A 70 -5.60 -38.00 15.70
CA VAL A 70 -6.27 -36.88 15.01
C VAL A 70 -7.76 -37.16 14.77
N SER A 71 -8.21 -38.42 14.75
CA SER A 71 -9.61 -38.79 14.53
C SER A 71 -10.54 -38.45 15.71
N LEU A 72 -10.01 -38.19 16.91
CA LEU A 72 -10.83 -38.01 18.12
C LEU A 72 -11.43 -36.59 18.29
N LEU A 73 -11.09 -35.64 17.42
CA LEU A 73 -11.51 -34.22 17.54
C LEU A 73 -12.72 -33.81 16.69
N ARG A 74 -13.40 -34.75 16.01
CA ARG A 74 -14.68 -34.49 15.32
C ARG A 74 -15.86 -35.12 16.05
N GLY A 75 -16.50 -34.35 16.93
CA GLY A 75 -17.82 -34.67 17.47
C GLY A 75 -18.90 -34.47 16.38
N GLU A 76 -19.60 -35.54 16.03
CA GLU A 76 -20.73 -35.48 15.09
C GLU A 76 -21.97 -34.85 15.75
N LYS A 77 -22.61 -33.90 15.06
CA LYS A 77 -23.99 -33.48 15.36
C LYS A 77 -24.91 -33.99 14.26
N THR A 78 -25.68 -35.03 14.58
CA THR A 78 -26.83 -35.45 13.78
C THR A 78 -27.96 -34.42 13.92
N VAL A 79 -28.62 -34.09 12.80
CA VAL A 79 -29.82 -33.23 12.79
C VAL A 79 -30.97 -34.08 12.29
N ASP A 80 -31.93 -34.39 13.18
CA ASP A 80 -33.15 -35.10 12.84
C ASP A 80 -34.11 -34.21 12.06
N VAL A 81 -34.71 -34.75 11.00
CA VAL A 81 -35.70 -34.06 10.16
C VAL A 81 -37.09 -34.66 10.41
N VAL A 82 -37.99 -33.87 10.98
CA VAL A 82 -39.40 -34.24 11.18
C VAL A 82 -40.26 -33.64 10.06
N PRO A 83 -41.13 -34.40 9.37
CA PRO A 83 -42.03 -33.87 8.36
C PRO A 83 -43.32 -33.32 9.00
N MET A 84 -43.64 -32.05 8.75
CA MET A 84 -44.92 -31.45 9.14
C MET A 84 -45.92 -31.45 7.97
N LYS A 85 -47.19 -31.75 8.27
CA LYS A 85 -48.29 -31.77 7.29
C LYS A 85 -48.66 -30.34 6.86
N GLY A 86 -49.06 -30.19 5.60
CA GLY A 86 -49.64 -28.95 5.09
C GLY A 86 -51.14 -28.85 5.31
N SER A 87 -51.62 -27.62 5.51
CA SER A 87 -53.00 -27.20 5.31
C SER A 87 -53.05 -25.70 5.00
N THR A 88 -53.59 -25.37 3.83
CA THR A 88 -54.27 -24.12 3.43
C THR A 88 -54.40 -23.00 4.49
N ASP A 89 -53.98 -21.78 4.15
CA ASP A 89 -54.85 -20.82 3.46
C ASP A 89 -54.04 -19.72 2.76
N GLY A 90 -54.64 -18.89 1.90
CA GLY A 90 -53.91 -17.92 1.07
C GLY A 90 -54.36 -16.47 1.20
N SER A 91 -53.43 -15.52 0.98
CA SER A 91 -53.74 -14.20 0.41
C SER A 91 -52.50 -13.35 0.10
N LEU A 92 -52.48 -12.81 -1.13
CA LEU A 92 -52.02 -11.45 -1.52
C LEU A 92 -50.53 -11.02 -1.41
N LEU A 93 -49.98 -10.75 -2.61
CA LEU A 93 -49.10 -9.61 -2.97
C LEU A 93 -47.71 -9.47 -2.31
N GLU A 94 -46.64 -9.74 -3.06
CA GLU A 94 -45.72 -8.72 -3.62
C GLU A 94 -44.64 -9.38 -4.51
N GLY A 95 -43.87 -8.57 -5.26
CA GLY A 95 -42.92 -9.07 -6.28
C GLY A 95 -41.68 -9.77 -5.70
N PRO A 96 -40.85 -10.41 -6.54
CA PRO A 96 -39.64 -11.10 -6.09
C PRO A 96 -38.58 -10.08 -5.62
N GLY A 97 -38.63 -9.75 -4.33
CA GLY A 97 -37.51 -9.11 -3.65
C GLY A 97 -36.28 -10.00 -3.77
N VAL A 98 -35.17 -9.39 -4.19
CA VAL A 98 -33.85 -10.01 -4.06
C VAL A 98 -33.67 -10.33 -2.56
N PRO A 99 -33.36 -11.58 -2.17
CA PRO A 99 -33.10 -11.87 -0.77
C PRO A 99 -31.92 -11.00 -0.31
N PRO A 100 -31.97 -10.37 0.88
CA PRO A 100 -30.85 -9.59 1.37
C PRO A 100 -29.60 -10.46 1.39
N ASP A 101 -28.50 -9.92 0.88
CA ASP A 101 -27.26 -10.67 0.74
C ASP A 101 -26.76 -11.21 2.09
N ARG A 102 -26.02 -12.30 2.01
CA ARG A 102 -25.62 -13.10 3.19
C ARG A 102 -24.72 -12.29 4.14
N ASN A 103 -25.30 -11.70 5.18
CA ASN A 103 -24.64 -11.29 6.43
C ASN A 103 -23.09 -11.10 6.37
N ASP A 104 -22.64 -9.99 5.76
CA ASP A 104 -21.23 -9.55 5.76
C ASP A 104 -20.74 -9.05 7.15
N TYR A 105 -21.15 -9.72 8.24
CA TYR A 105 -20.84 -9.31 9.61
C TYR A 105 -19.43 -9.75 10.09
N ASN A 106 -18.62 -10.35 9.22
CA ASN A 106 -17.34 -10.97 9.58
C ASN A 106 -16.11 -10.50 8.76
N GLU A 107 -16.27 -9.68 7.72
CA GLU A 107 -15.14 -9.18 6.92
C GLU A 107 -14.85 -7.70 7.23
N ALA A 108 -13.63 -7.41 7.69
CA ALA A 108 -13.20 -6.06 8.00
C ALA A 108 -13.07 -5.21 6.72
N LYS A 109 -13.71 -4.05 6.69
CA LYS A 109 -13.75 -3.18 5.52
C LYS A 109 -12.49 -2.32 5.44
N ILE A 110 -11.56 -2.76 4.60
CA ILE A 110 -10.29 -2.08 4.35
C ILE A 110 -10.41 -1.15 3.15
N LYS A 111 -10.07 0.14 3.32
CA LYS A 111 -9.95 1.11 2.23
C LYS A 111 -8.50 1.58 2.04
N VAL A 112 -8.10 1.84 0.79
CA VAL A 112 -6.81 2.41 0.43
C VAL A 112 -7.03 3.74 -0.27
N VAL A 113 -6.49 4.83 0.31
CA VAL A 113 -6.73 6.21 -0.11
C VAL A 113 -5.43 6.84 -0.60
N GLY A 114 -5.30 6.98 -1.92
CA GLY A 114 -4.15 7.62 -2.57
C GLY A 114 -4.28 9.13 -2.65
N VAL A 115 -3.49 9.87 -1.87
CA VAL A 115 -3.57 11.33 -1.77
C VAL A 115 -2.51 12.02 -2.65
N GLY A 116 -2.97 12.89 -3.55
CA GLY A 116 -2.12 13.57 -4.53
C GLY A 116 -1.56 12.64 -5.61
N GLY A 117 -0.68 13.16 -6.47
CA GLY A 117 -0.16 12.43 -7.64
C GLY A 117 0.55 11.12 -7.30
N GLY A 118 1.52 11.14 -6.37
CA GLY A 118 2.26 9.93 -5.97
C GLY A 118 1.35 8.86 -5.34
N GLY A 119 0.47 9.25 -4.41
CA GLY A 119 -0.51 8.32 -3.83
C GLY A 119 -1.49 7.76 -4.86
N SER A 120 -1.92 8.59 -5.82
CA SER A 120 -2.78 8.16 -6.93
C SER A 120 -2.07 7.15 -7.82
N ASN A 121 -0.79 7.35 -8.15
CA ASN A 121 0.00 6.42 -8.95
C ASN A 121 0.15 5.06 -8.27
N ALA A 122 0.51 5.05 -6.98
CA ALA A 122 0.59 3.83 -6.18
C ALA A 122 -0.74 3.06 -6.16
N VAL A 123 -1.88 3.75 -5.97
CA VAL A 123 -3.22 3.13 -6.04
C VAL A 123 -3.54 2.59 -7.44
N ASN A 124 -3.26 3.34 -8.50
CA ASN A 124 -3.43 2.87 -9.88
C ASN A 124 -2.65 1.57 -10.10
N ARG A 125 -1.41 1.50 -9.58
CA ARG A 125 -0.54 0.32 -9.70
C ARG A 125 -1.03 -0.88 -8.87
N MET A 126 -1.63 -0.64 -7.71
CA MET A 126 -2.28 -1.70 -6.90
C MET A 126 -3.46 -2.34 -7.64
N ILE A 127 -4.27 -1.52 -8.34
CA ILE A 127 -5.38 -1.99 -9.20
C ILE A 127 -4.86 -2.78 -10.39
N GLU A 128 -3.84 -2.28 -11.11
CA GLU A 128 -3.20 -3.01 -12.22
C GLU A 128 -2.62 -4.37 -11.77
N SER A 129 -2.22 -4.48 -10.51
CA SER A 129 -1.67 -5.69 -9.90
C SER A 129 -2.75 -6.64 -9.34
N SER A 130 -4.04 -6.36 -9.55
CA SER A 130 -5.18 -7.17 -9.11
C SER A 130 -5.17 -7.51 -7.61
N MET A 131 -4.84 -6.53 -6.76
CA MET A 131 -4.97 -6.65 -5.31
C MET A 131 -6.47 -6.74 -4.92
N ASN A 132 -6.82 -7.78 -4.15
CA ASN A 132 -8.21 -8.08 -3.77
C ASN A 132 -8.50 -7.74 -2.30
N GLY A 133 -9.77 -7.71 -1.91
CA GLY A 133 -10.19 -7.51 -0.52
C GLY A 133 -10.04 -6.10 0.03
N VAL A 134 -9.69 -5.10 -0.81
CA VAL A 134 -9.56 -3.70 -0.41
C VAL A 134 -10.29 -2.77 -1.38
N GLU A 135 -10.85 -1.68 -0.85
CA GLU A 135 -11.55 -0.66 -1.64
C GLU A 135 -10.60 0.50 -1.97
N PHE A 136 -10.35 0.74 -3.26
CA PHE A 136 -9.43 1.80 -3.71
C PHE A 136 -10.12 3.15 -3.90
N TRP A 137 -9.49 4.20 -3.39
CA TRP A 137 -9.88 5.61 -3.51
C TRP A 137 -8.69 6.46 -3.93
N ILE A 138 -8.95 7.54 -4.69
CA ILE A 138 -7.97 8.60 -4.94
C ILE A 138 -8.52 9.97 -4.56
N VAL A 139 -7.66 10.79 -3.96
CA VAL A 139 -7.98 12.12 -3.46
C VAL A 139 -6.99 13.12 -4.05
N ASN A 140 -7.43 14.00 -4.94
CA ASN A 140 -6.51 14.91 -5.62
C ASN A 140 -7.13 16.29 -5.95
N THR A 141 -6.28 17.29 -6.08
CA THR A 141 -6.60 18.64 -6.56
C THR A 141 -6.49 18.78 -8.08
N ASP A 142 -5.84 17.80 -8.74
CA ASP A 142 -5.63 17.77 -10.20
C ASP A 142 -6.71 16.90 -10.88
N VAL A 143 -7.57 17.55 -11.66
CA VAL A 143 -8.66 16.90 -12.41
C VAL A 143 -8.16 16.04 -13.56
N GLN A 144 -7.04 16.39 -14.17
CA GLN A 144 -6.47 15.60 -15.28
C GLN A 144 -5.95 14.27 -14.74
N ALA A 145 -5.20 14.30 -13.63
CA ALA A 145 -4.74 13.10 -12.94
C ALA A 145 -5.91 12.19 -12.51
N ILE A 146 -6.98 12.77 -11.95
CA ILE A 146 -8.18 12.01 -11.54
C ILE A 146 -8.86 11.32 -12.74
N ARG A 147 -8.99 12.01 -13.88
CA ARG A 147 -9.66 11.45 -15.07
C ARG A 147 -8.91 10.27 -15.68
N MET A 148 -7.57 10.29 -15.63
CA MET A 148 -6.72 9.23 -16.20
C MET A 148 -6.62 7.96 -15.34
N SER A 149 -6.98 8.02 -14.05
CA SER A 149 -6.90 6.86 -13.15
C SER A 149 -7.85 5.71 -13.59
N PRO A 150 -7.47 4.43 -13.39
CA PRO A 150 -8.36 3.27 -13.54
C PRO A 150 -9.35 3.08 -12.37
N VAL A 151 -9.24 3.82 -11.25
CA VAL A 151 -10.14 3.73 -10.08
C VAL A 151 -11.61 3.92 -10.51
N LEU A 152 -12.55 3.26 -9.85
CA LEU A 152 -13.99 3.40 -10.17
C LEU A 152 -14.43 4.87 -10.06
N PRO A 153 -15.21 5.44 -11.00
CA PRO A 153 -15.51 6.88 -11.01
C PRO A 153 -16.14 7.47 -9.74
N HIS A 154 -16.85 6.67 -8.94
CA HIS A 154 -17.41 7.09 -7.66
C HIS A 154 -16.37 7.18 -6.53
N ASN A 155 -15.24 6.46 -6.64
CA ASN A 155 -14.15 6.48 -5.67
C ASN A 155 -13.05 7.51 -6.02
N ARG A 156 -13.39 8.49 -6.85
CA ARG A 156 -12.50 9.54 -7.35
C ARG A 156 -12.88 10.88 -6.73
N LEU A 157 -12.23 11.24 -5.63
CA LEU A 157 -12.53 12.47 -4.92
C LEU A 157 -11.66 13.64 -5.39
N GLN A 158 -12.29 14.63 -6.02
CA GLN A 158 -11.66 15.93 -6.27
C GLN A 158 -11.81 16.82 -5.04
N ILE A 159 -10.68 17.36 -4.56
CA ILE A 159 -10.65 18.29 -3.42
C ILE A 159 -10.14 19.68 -3.84
N GLY A 160 -10.51 20.72 -3.08
CA GLY A 160 -10.02 22.08 -3.32
C GLY A 160 -10.46 22.68 -4.65
N GLN A 161 -11.75 22.55 -4.99
CA GLN A 161 -12.27 23.00 -6.28
C GLN A 161 -12.20 24.53 -6.38
N GLU A 162 -12.54 25.23 -5.30
CA GLU A 162 -12.51 26.70 -5.25
C GLU A 162 -11.06 27.22 -5.27
N LEU A 163 -10.20 26.61 -4.44
CA LEU A 163 -8.80 27.02 -4.29
C LEU A 163 -7.92 26.75 -5.51
N THR A 164 -8.09 25.60 -6.17
CA THR A 164 -7.18 25.15 -7.24
C THR A 164 -7.78 25.23 -8.64
N ARG A 165 -9.11 25.37 -8.76
CA ARG A 165 -9.85 25.27 -10.04
C ARG A 165 -9.54 23.98 -10.82
N GLY A 166 -9.15 22.91 -10.11
CA GLY A 166 -8.81 21.61 -10.67
C GLY A 166 -7.40 21.50 -11.29
N LEU A 167 -6.53 22.52 -11.09
CA LEU A 167 -5.19 22.61 -11.67
C LEU A 167 -4.06 22.09 -10.76
N GLY A 168 -4.40 21.53 -9.59
CA GLY A 168 -3.42 21.05 -8.62
C GLY A 168 -2.90 22.13 -7.63
N ALA A 169 -2.24 21.68 -6.56
CA ALA A 169 -1.74 22.54 -5.48
C ALA A 169 -0.38 23.23 -5.77
N GLY A 170 0.15 23.16 -7.00
CA GLY A 170 1.37 23.88 -7.42
C GLY A 170 2.65 23.60 -6.61
N GLY A 171 2.75 22.46 -5.91
CA GLY A 171 3.88 22.17 -5.00
C GLY A 171 3.87 22.97 -3.69
N ASN A 172 2.72 23.51 -3.29
CA ASN A 172 2.50 24.16 -2.00
C ASN A 172 1.66 23.26 -1.06
N PRO A 173 2.23 22.76 0.06
CA PRO A 173 1.49 22.00 1.07
C PRO A 173 0.29 22.74 1.66
N ASP A 174 0.36 24.06 1.86
CA ASP A 174 -0.74 24.82 2.47
C ASP A 174 -2.00 24.79 1.61
N ILE A 175 -1.83 24.85 0.28
CA ILE A 175 -2.94 24.72 -0.67
C ILE A 175 -3.52 23.31 -0.62
N GLY A 176 -2.67 22.28 -0.52
CA GLY A 176 -3.12 20.88 -0.37
C GLY A 176 -3.89 20.63 0.94
N MET A 177 -3.42 21.22 2.05
CA MET A 177 -4.08 21.16 3.35
C MET A 177 -5.44 21.88 3.33
N ASN A 178 -5.49 23.10 2.79
CA ASN A 178 -6.72 23.88 2.74
C ASN A 178 -7.74 23.25 1.77
N ALA A 179 -7.29 22.68 0.66
CA ALA A 179 -8.12 21.88 -0.25
C ALA A 179 -8.77 20.67 0.45
N ALA A 180 -8.02 19.94 1.29
CA ALA A 180 -8.57 18.82 2.03
C ALA A 180 -9.52 19.26 3.17
N LYS A 181 -9.32 20.44 3.75
CA LYS A 181 -10.25 21.03 4.74
C LYS A 181 -11.55 21.51 4.09
N GLU A 182 -11.46 22.18 2.94
CA GLU A 182 -12.60 22.60 2.10
C GLU A 182 -13.52 21.41 1.81
N SER A 183 -12.95 20.26 1.43
CA SER A 183 -13.69 19.06 1.05
C SER A 183 -13.79 18.01 2.16
N SER A 184 -13.77 18.43 3.44
CA SER A 184 -13.73 17.53 4.60
C SER A 184 -14.96 16.63 4.72
N GLU A 185 -16.16 17.14 4.43
CA GLU A 185 -17.42 16.37 4.40
C GLU A 185 -17.35 15.23 3.37
N SER A 186 -16.94 15.52 2.14
CA SER A 186 -16.79 14.51 1.08
C SER A 186 -15.68 13.48 1.38
N ILE A 187 -14.63 13.88 2.12
CA ILE A 187 -13.63 12.92 2.64
C ILE A 187 -14.27 12.01 3.69
N GLN A 188 -15.09 12.55 4.60
CA GLN A 188 -15.79 11.78 5.62
C GLN A 188 -16.77 10.76 5.01
N GLU A 189 -17.51 11.15 3.96
CA GLU A 189 -18.38 10.25 3.19
C GLU A 189 -17.58 9.12 2.52
N ALA A 190 -16.47 9.44 1.86
CA ALA A 190 -15.59 8.45 1.21
C ALA A 190 -15.04 7.40 2.19
N LEU A 191 -14.68 7.85 3.39
CA LEU A 191 -14.14 7.00 4.47
C LEU A 191 -15.22 6.22 5.23
N PHE A 192 -16.50 6.54 5.04
CA PHE A 192 -17.60 5.96 5.81
C PHE A 192 -17.65 4.42 5.66
N GLY A 193 -17.92 3.75 6.78
CA GLY A 193 -18.04 2.29 6.85
C GLY A 193 -16.73 1.51 6.72
N ALA A 194 -15.56 2.15 6.77
CA ALA A 194 -14.27 1.46 6.86
C ALA A 194 -13.93 1.09 8.32
N ASP A 195 -13.39 -0.10 8.52
CA ASP A 195 -12.76 -0.50 9.79
C ASP A 195 -11.27 -0.11 9.83
N MET A 196 -10.64 -0.10 8.65
CA MET A 196 -9.22 0.22 8.46
C MET A 196 -9.02 1.06 7.20
N VAL A 197 -8.16 2.09 7.29
CA VAL A 197 -7.79 2.96 6.16
C VAL A 197 -6.28 3.06 6.04
N PHE A 198 -5.78 2.73 4.85
CA PHE A 198 -4.42 3.03 4.41
C PHE A 198 -4.38 4.38 3.70
N VAL A 199 -3.70 5.37 4.26
CA VAL A 199 -3.46 6.66 3.59
C VAL A 199 -2.08 6.60 2.93
N THR A 200 -2.04 6.61 1.60
CA THR A 200 -0.78 6.58 0.83
C THR A 200 -0.52 7.88 0.09
N ALA A 201 0.71 8.39 0.17
CA ALA A 201 1.11 9.65 -0.45
C ALA A 201 2.61 9.73 -0.72
N GLY A 202 2.98 10.38 -1.83
CA GLY A 202 4.34 10.86 -2.07
C GLY A 202 4.55 12.23 -1.42
N MET A 203 5.46 12.31 -0.46
CA MET A 203 5.71 13.52 0.33
C MET A 203 6.67 14.48 -0.40
N GLY A 204 6.60 15.77 -0.06
CA GLY A 204 7.37 16.82 -0.74
C GLY A 204 6.69 17.43 -1.97
N GLY A 205 5.48 16.96 -2.31
CA GLY A 205 4.56 17.67 -3.21
C GLY A 205 3.70 18.71 -2.47
N GLY A 206 2.65 19.21 -3.13
CA GLY A 206 1.62 20.04 -2.47
C GLY A 206 0.50 19.18 -1.87
N THR A 207 -0.28 18.54 -2.75
CA THR A 207 -1.51 17.82 -2.41
C THR A 207 -1.28 16.64 -1.46
N GLY A 208 -0.29 15.79 -1.70
CA GLY A 208 0.03 14.66 -0.81
C GLY A 208 0.46 15.14 0.58
N THR A 209 1.50 15.98 0.61
CA THR A 209 2.09 16.53 1.84
C THR A 209 1.09 17.25 2.75
N GLY A 210 0.22 18.09 2.18
CA GLY A 210 -0.75 18.86 2.95
C GLY A 210 -2.10 18.16 3.17
N GLY A 211 -2.54 17.36 2.20
CA GLY A 211 -3.83 16.67 2.24
C GLY A 211 -3.83 15.39 3.08
N ALA A 212 -2.76 14.58 3.00
CA ALA A 212 -2.72 13.30 3.70
C ALA A 212 -2.87 13.42 5.24
N PRO A 213 -2.25 14.40 5.93
CA PRO A 213 -2.49 14.62 7.37
C PRO A 213 -3.95 14.97 7.71
N VAL A 214 -4.68 15.63 6.80
CA VAL A 214 -6.09 15.99 6.98
C VAL A 214 -6.98 14.76 6.75
N THR A 215 -6.78 14.03 5.64
CA THR A 215 -7.50 12.78 5.35
C THR A 215 -7.32 11.74 6.45
N ALA A 216 -6.08 11.55 6.93
CA ALA A 216 -5.79 10.66 8.05
C ALA A 216 -6.47 11.14 9.36
N GLY A 217 -6.42 12.45 9.65
CA GLY A 217 -7.03 13.01 10.85
C GLY A 217 -8.54 12.81 10.89
N ILE A 218 -9.21 12.94 9.73
CA ILE A 218 -10.64 12.64 9.59
C ILE A 218 -10.89 11.14 9.87
N ALA A 219 -10.17 10.23 9.21
CA ALA A 219 -10.30 8.79 9.45
C ALA A 219 -10.12 8.40 10.93
N LYS A 220 -9.06 8.91 11.56
CA LYS A 220 -8.77 8.66 12.99
C LYS A 220 -9.85 9.24 13.91
N SER A 221 -10.40 10.42 13.59
CA SER A 221 -11.51 11.02 14.36
C SER A 221 -12.81 10.23 14.27
N MET A 222 -13.01 9.46 13.20
CA MET A 222 -14.14 8.53 13.03
C MET A 222 -13.93 7.20 13.77
N GLY A 223 -12.79 6.99 14.42
CA GLY A 223 -12.45 5.75 15.15
C GLY A 223 -11.86 4.63 14.28
N ILE A 224 -11.59 4.91 13.00
CA ILE A 224 -11.07 3.97 12.00
C ILE A 224 -9.57 3.76 12.25
N LEU A 225 -9.09 2.50 12.18
CA LEU A 225 -7.66 2.20 12.30
C LEU A 225 -6.91 2.81 11.12
N THR A 226 -6.13 3.84 11.37
CA THR A 226 -5.57 4.70 10.32
C THR A 226 -4.07 4.47 10.17
N VAL A 227 -3.64 3.88 9.06
CA VAL A 227 -2.23 3.60 8.77
C VAL A 227 -1.73 4.50 7.64
N GLY A 228 -0.78 5.37 7.93
CA GLY A 228 -0.09 6.17 6.91
C GLY A 228 1.09 5.39 6.33
N ILE A 229 1.16 5.22 5.01
CA ILE A 229 2.31 4.62 4.33
C ILE A 229 2.78 5.61 3.25
N VAL A 230 3.91 6.27 3.47
CA VAL A 230 4.32 7.42 2.65
C VAL A 230 5.78 7.34 2.21
N THR A 231 6.06 7.85 1.01
CA THR A 231 7.43 7.94 0.48
C THR A 231 8.05 9.32 0.70
N THR A 232 9.35 9.36 1.03
CA THR A 232 10.14 10.60 0.95
C THR A 232 10.62 10.79 -0.49
N PRO A 233 10.80 12.03 -0.98
CA PRO A 233 11.35 12.26 -2.32
C PRO A 233 12.78 11.74 -2.44
N PHE A 234 13.23 11.47 -3.66
CA PHE A 234 14.65 11.20 -3.93
C PHE A 234 15.50 12.46 -3.73
N SER A 235 16.76 12.29 -3.34
CA SER A 235 17.74 13.38 -3.19
C SER A 235 17.88 14.26 -4.44
N PHE A 236 17.70 13.70 -5.65
CA PHE A 236 17.77 14.45 -6.90
C PHE A 236 16.57 15.39 -7.14
N GLU A 237 15.43 15.18 -6.47
CA GLU A 237 14.25 16.06 -6.60
C GLU A 237 14.44 17.42 -5.89
N GLY A 238 15.49 17.53 -5.07
CA GLY A 238 15.98 18.78 -4.49
C GLY A 238 15.49 19.04 -3.06
N ARG A 239 16.33 19.78 -2.32
CA ARG A 239 16.18 20.01 -0.87
C ARG A 239 14.81 20.58 -0.46
N ARG A 240 14.17 21.40 -1.30
CA ARG A 240 12.84 21.95 -1.02
C ARG A 240 11.80 20.85 -0.82
N ARG A 241 11.77 19.81 -1.67
CA ARG A 241 10.83 18.69 -1.49
C ARG A 241 11.15 17.92 -0.22
N ALA A 242 12.42 17.71 0.09
CA ALA A 242 12.84 17.01 1.32
C ALA A 242 12.39 17.73 2.60
N VAL A 243 12.53 19.06 2.67
CA VAL A 243 12.03 19.86 3.83
C VAL A 243 10.51 19.78 3.93
N GLN A 244 9.79 20.02 2.82
CA GLN A 244 8.33 19.90 2.78
C GLN A 244 7.86 18.49 3.19
N ALA A 245 8.59 17.44 2.78
CA ALA A 245 8.30 16.07 3.17
C ALA A 245 8.48 15.84 4.68
N GLN A 246 9.55 16.34 5.28
CA GLN A 246 9.79 16.23 6.73
C GLN A 246 8.69 16.93 7.55
N GLU A 247 8.27 18.14 7.14
CA GLU A 247 7.18 18.88 7.77
C GLU A 247 5.84 18.13 7.66
N GLY A 248 5.51 17.64 6.46
CA GLY A 248 4.29 16.85 6.24
C GLY A 248 4.28 15.51 6.98
N ILE A 249 5.43 14.83 7.10
CA ILE A 249 5.59 13.59 7.88
C ILE A 249 5.41 13.86 9.38
N ALA A 250 5.92 15.00 9.88
CA ALA A 250 5.71 15.40 11.26
C ALA A 250 4.23 15.69 11.56
N ALA A 251 3.52 16.35 10.65
CA ALA A 251 2.07 16.55 10.75
C ALA A 251 1.30 15.22 10.68
N LEU A 252 1.59 14.37 9.68
CA LEU A 252 0.92 13.10 9.46
C LEU A 252 1.05 12.15 10.66
N ARG A 253 2.21 12.13 11.33
CA ARG A 253 2.45 11.30 12.53
C ARG A 253 1.43 11.53 13.64
N ASN A 254 0.92 12.75 13.80
CA ASN A 254 -0.09 13.08 14.80
C ASN A 254 -1.51 12.67 14.38
N SER A 255 -1.73 12.47 13.07
CA SER A 255 -3.02 12.16 12.45
C SER A 255 -3.29 10.67 12.22
N VAL A 256 -2.29 9.79 12.41
CA VAL A 256 -2.40 8.34 12.17
C VAL A 256 -2.24 7.53 13.45
N ASP A 257 -2.58 6.25 13.41
CA ASP A 257 -2.25 5.28 14.46
C ASP A 257 -0.85 4.71 14.27
N THR A 258 -0.54 4.32 13.03
CA THR A 258 0.79 3.84 12.60
C THR A 258 1.25 4.63 11.36
N LEU A 259 2.53 5.03 11.35
CA LEU A 259 3.20 5.70 10.24
C LEU A 259 4.41 4.90 9.76
N ILE A 260 4.33 4.40 8.53
CA ILE A 260 5.43 3.75 7.80
C ILE A 260 5.99 4.77 6.80
N VAL A 261 7.28 5.07 6.91
CA VAL A 261 7.98 6.01 6.02
C VAL A 261 8.98 5.24 5.17
N ILE A 262 8.80 5.28 3.85
CA ILE A 262 9.67 4.62 2.87
C ILE A 262 10.63 5.68 2.29
N PRO A 263 11.93 5.62 2.64
CA PRO A 263 12.92 6.53 2.08
C PRO A 263 13.30 6.12 0.64
N ASN A 264 12.88 6.88 -0.38
CA ASN A 264 13.18 6.56 -1.78
C ASN A 264 14.69 6.45 -2.08
N ASP A 265 15.54 7.19 -1.37
CA ASP A 265 16.99 7.09 -1.52
C ASP A 265 17.55 5.71 -1.10
N LYS A 266 16.86 4.94 -0.23
CA LYS A 266 17.25 3.55 0.06
C LYS A 266 16.95 2.62 -1.10
N LEU A 267 15.92 2.91 -1.89
CA LEU A 267 15.59 2.15 -3.11
C LEU A 267 16.71 2.27 -4.15
N LEU A 268 17.43 3.38 -4.19
CA LEU A 268 18.61 3.56 -5.04
C LEU A 268 19.75 2.57 -4.73
N SER A 269 19.82 2.04 -3.50
CA SER A 269 20.81 1.01 -3.14
C SER A 269 20.49 -0.38 -3.69
N ALA A 270 19.24 -0.61 -4.10
CA ALA A 270 18.75 -1.90 -4.62
C ALA A 270 18.70 -1.97 -6.16
N VAL A 271 18.98 -0.87 -6.87
CA VAL A 271 18.89 -0.78 -8.35
C VAL A 271 20.26 -0.59 -9.00
N SER A 272 20.34 -0.92 -10.28
CA SER A 272 21.54 -0.72 -11.09
C SER A 272 21.73 0.77 -11.40
N PRO A 273 22.98 1.28 -11.52
CA PRO A 273 23.25 2.64 -12.00
C PRO A 273 22.66 2.95 -13.39
N ASN A 274 22.29 1.92 -14.16
CA ASN A 274 21.69 2.06 -15.49
C ASN A 274 20.13 2.07 -15.47
N THR A 275 19.50 1.92 -14.30
CA THR A 275 18.03 1.87 -14.16
C THR A 275 17.39 3.22 -14.52
N PRO A 276 16.43 3.27 -15.47
CA PRO A 276 15.72 4.50 -15.82
C PRO A 276 14.94 5.11 -14.65
N VAL A 277 14.80 6.44 -14.65
CA VAL A 277 14.07 7.19 -13.61
C VAL A 277 12.61 6.74 -13.46
N THR A 278 11.95 6.36 -14.56
CA THR A 278 10.58 5.80 -14.54
C THR A 278 10.51 4.47 -13.78
N GLU A 279 11.53 3.62 -13.91
CA GLU A 279 11.61 2.35 -13.20
C GLU A 279 11.90 2.56 -11.70
N ALA A 280 12.68 3.58 -11.34
CA ALA A 280 12.91 3.96 -9.95
C ALA A 280 11.62 4.45 -9.23
N PHE A 281 10.76 5.20 -9.91
CA PHE A 281 9.44 5.55 -9.36
C PHE A 281 8.51 4.33 -9.27
N ASN A 282 8.51 3.46 -10.29
CA ASN A 282 7.74 2.21 -10.26
C ASN A 282 8.15 1.30 -9.08
N LEU A 283 9.45 1.29 -8.71
CA LEU A 283 9.93 0.56 -7.53
C LEU A 283 9.37 1.15 -6.22
N ALA A 284 9.28 2.47 -6.11
CA ALA A 284 8.67 3.11 -4.93
C ALA A 284 7.17 2.77 -4.81
N ASP A 285 6.44 2.82 -5.92
CA ASP A 285 5.03 2.41 -5.99
C ASP A 285 4.85 0.91 -5.71
N ASP A 286 5.80 0.06 -6.12
CA ASP A 286 5.77 -1.38 -5.82
C ASP A 286 6.04 -1.68 -4.34
N ILE A 287 6.95 -0.96 -3.67
CA ILE A 287 7.13 -1.07 -2.21
C ILE A 287 5.87 -0.61 -1.45
N LEU A 288 5.21 0.48 -1.90
CA LEU A 288 3.91 0.89 -1.35
C LEU A 288 2.85 -0.23 -1.51
N ARG A 289 2.78 -0.85 -2.69
CA ARG A 289 1.90 -2.00 -2.96
C ARG A 289 2.24 -3.20 -2.05
N GLN A 290 3.50 -3.59 -1.95
CA GLN A 290 3.95 -4.71 -1.11
C GLN A 290 3.66 -4.44 0.38
N GLY A 291 3.80 -3.20 0.83
CA GLY A 291 3.54 -2.80 2.20
C GLY A 291 2.07 -2.84 2.60
N ILE A 292 1.17 -2.36 1.74
CA ILE A 292 -0.28 -2.53 1.94
C ILE A 292 -0.65 -4.00 1.86
N ARG A 293 -0.18 -4.72 0.83
CA ARG A 293 -0.43 -6.16 0.62
C ARG A 293 -0.05 -6.99 1.85
N GLY A 294 1.11 -6.72 2.43
CA GLY A 294 1.63 -7.44 3.58
C GLY A 294 0.74 -7.38 4.82
N ILE A 295 -0.05 -6.30 4.98
CA ILE A 295 -1.01 -6.14 6.08
C ILE A 295 -2.41 -6.61 5.65
N SER A 296 -2.88 -6.21 4.46
CA SER A 296 -4.21 -6.57 3.99
C SER A 296 -4.40 -8.07 3.87
N ASP A 297 -3.42 -8.77 3.29
CA ASP A 297 -3.53 -10.21 3.02
C ASP A 297 -3.61 -11.04 4.32
N ILE A 298 -3.08 -10.55 5.44
CA ILE A 298 -3.23 -11.20 6.76
C ILE A 298 -4.70 -11.19 7.23
N ILE A 299 -5.45 -10.15 6.86
CA ILE A 299 -6.82 -9.89 7.33
C ILE A 299 -7.87 -10.41 6.33
N THR A 300 -7.65 -10.19 5.03
CA THR A 300 -8.67 -10.37 3.98
C THR A 300 -8.54 -11.69 3.21
N VAL A 301 -7.35 -12.29 3.19
CA VAL A 301 -7.13 -13.57 2.48
C VAL A 301 -7.18 -14.70 3.50
N PRO A 302 -8.09 -15.69 3.35
CA PRO A 302 -8.08 -16.88 4.18
C PRO A 302 -6.74 -17.63 4.07
N GLY A 303 -5.96 -17.57 5.13
CA GLY A 303 -4.65 -18.19 5.26
C GLY A 303 -4.70 -19.58 5.89
N LEU A 304 -3.53 -20.18 6.08
CA LEU A 304 -3.37 -21.37 6.93
C LEU A 304 -3.47 -21.01 8.43
N VAL A 305 -3.08 -19.78 8.76
CA VAL A 305 -3.24 -19.15 10.06
C VAL A 305 -3.88 -17.79 9.81
N ASN A 306 -5.18 -17.69 10.07
CA ASN A 306 -5.87 -16.40 10.09
C ASN A 306 -5.54 -15.69 11.39
N VAL A 307 -5.14 -14.44 11.27
CA VAL A 307 -5.10 -13.46 12.37
C VAL A 307 -6.43 -12.70 12.34
N ASP A 308 -6.99 -12.35 13.48
CA ASP A 308 -8.20 -11.51 13.48
C ASP A 308 -7.86 -10.01 13.36
N PHE A 309 -8.87 -9.19 13.04
CA PHE A 309 -8.65 -7.75 12.93
C PHE A 309 -8.34 -7.09 14.29
N ALA A 310 -8.76 -7.69 15.41
CA ALA A 310 -8.54 -7.14 16.74
C ALA A 310 -7.07 -7.26 17.18
N ASP A 311 -6.40 -8.37 16.84
CA ASP A 311 -4.97 -8.58 17.03
C ASP A 311 -4.16 -7.52 16.26
N VAL A 312 -4.41 -7.37 14.95
CA VAL A 312 -3.71 -6.37 14.12
C VAL A 312 -3.96 -4.95 14.65
N ARG A 313 -5.21 -4.65 15.06
CA ARG A 313 -5.57 -3.38 15.69
C ARG A 313 -4.83 -3.18 17.02
N ALA A 314 -4.66 -4.22 17.84
CA ALA A 314 -3.98 -4.12 19.13
C ALA A 314 -2.49 -3.77 19.01
N ILE A 315 -1.82 -4.23 17.95
CA ILE A 315 -0.42 -3.82 17.66
C ILE A 315 -0.36 -2.46 16.96
N MET A 316 -1.20 -2.21 15.96
CA MET A 316 -1.06 -1.01 15.10
C MET A 316 -1.73 0.25 15.66
N GLN A 317 -2.67 0.15 16.61
CA GLN A 317 -3.36 1.29 17.18
C GLN A 317 -2.42 2.15 18.05
N ASN A 318 -2.24 3.42 17.69
CA ASN A 318 -1.29 4.36 18.31
C ASN A 318 0.17 3.86 18.41
N ALA A 319 0.61 2.92 17.54
CA ALA A 319 1.98 2.41 17.54
C ALA A 319 3.03 3.46 17.11
N GLY A 320 2.60 4.56 16.48
CA GLY A 320 3.46 5.67 16.10
C GLY A 320 4.31 5.36 14.86
N SER A 321 5.62 5.62 14.91
CA SER A 321 6.50 5.34 13.77
C SER A 321 6.86 3.85 13.71
N SER A 322 6.73 3.28 12.51
CA SER A 322 6.96 1.86 12.22
C SER A 322 7.86 1.69 11.00
N LEU A 323 8.55 0.56 10.93
CA LEU A 323 9.46 0.20 9.84
C LEU A 323 8.99 -1.08 9.15
N MET A 324 9.40 -1.25 7.91
CA MET A 324 8.99 -2.36 7.05
C MET A 324 10.22 -3.03 6.46
N GLY A 325 10.26 -4.36 6.51
CA GLY A 325 11.26 -5.17 5.83
C GLY A 325 10.55 -6.16 4.92
N ILE A 326 11.04 -6.32 3.70
CA ILE A 326 10.49 -7.28 2.74
C ILE A 326 11.64 -8.11 2.21
N GLY A 327 11.46 -9.43 2.21
CA GLY A 327 12.44 -10.39 1.74
C GLY A 327 11.78 -11.46 0.89
N THR A 328 12.42 -11.81 -0.22
CA THR A 328 11.99 -12.94 -1.06
C THR A 328 13.17 -13.87 -1.30
N ALA A 329 12.89 -15.17 -1.48
CA ALA A 329 13.89 -16.16 -1.88
C ALA A 329 13.24 -17.39 -2.53
N THR A 330 14.07 -18.23 -3.15
CA THR A 330 13.70 -19.46 -3.85
C THR A 330 14.67 -20.59 -3.49
N GLY A 331 14.32 -21.84 -3.79
CA GLY A 331 15.15 -23.01 -3.47
C GLY A 331 14.88 -23.62 -2.09
N LYS A 332 15.80 -24.49 -1.63
CA LYS A 332 15.56 -25.38 -0.47
C LYS A 332 15.51 -24.69 0.89
N SER A 333 16.17 -23.54 1.03
CA SER A 333 16.23 -22.73 2.25
C SER A 333 15.37 -21.46 2.16
N ARG A 334 14.51 -21.34 1.13
CA ARG A 334 13.81 -20.11 0.75
C ARG A 334 13.11 -19.38 1.90
N ALA A 335 12.45 -20.06 2.84
CA ALA A 335 11.78 -19.35 3.93
C ALA A 335 12.75 -18.73 4.93
N ARG A 336 13.85 -19.45 5.24
CA ARG A 336 14.97 -18.94 6.05
C ARG A 336 15.68 -17.78 5.36
N ASP A 337 15.96 -17.92 4.07
CA ASP A 337 16.66 -16.89 3.30
C ASP A 337 15.77 -15.65 3.08
N ALA A 338 14.46 -15.83 2.88
CA ALA A 338 13.49 -14.74 2.82
C ALA A 338 13.37 -14.00 4.17
N ALA A 339 13.41 -14.71 5.29
CA ALA A 339 13.40 -14.09 6.62
C ALA A 339 14.66 -13.24 6.84
N LEU A 340 15.85 -13.78 6.53
CA LEU A 340 17.11 -13.02 6.59
C LEU A 340 17.09 -11.79 5.67
N ASN A 341 16.61 -11.93 4.44
CA ASN A 341 16.48 -10.82 3.48
C ASN A 341 15.50 -9.75 3.98
N ALA A 342 14.40 -10.14 4.65
CA ALA A 342 13.43 -9.20 5.20
C ALA A 342 14.04 -8.39 6.35
N ILE A 343 14.79 -9.03 7.25
CA ILE A 343 15.45 -8.39 8.40
C ILE A 343 16.62 -7.50 7.96
N GLN A 344 17.36 -7.91 6.93
CA GLN A 344 18.47 -7.14 6.33
C GLN A 344 18.00 -6.10 5.29
N SER A 345 16.69 -5.88 5.15
CA SER A 345 16.12 -4.97 4.17
C SER A 345 16.61 -3.52 4.39
N PRO A 346 17.01 -2.76 3.35
CA PRO A 346 17.41 -1.34 3.46
C PRO A 346 16.33 -0.39 4.01
N LEU A 347 15.12 -0.89 4.24
CA LEU A 347 13.97 -0.18 4.80
C LEU A 347 13.85 -0.35 6.33
N LEU A 348 14.65 -1.24 6.95
CA LEU A 348 14.71 -1.48 8.41
C LEU A 348 15.92 -0.79 9.08
N ASP A 349 16.02 0.53 8.95
CA ASP A 349 17.22 1.31 9.34
C ASP A 349 17.64 1.25 10.83
N ILE A 350 16.75 0.82 11.74
CA ILE A 350 16.93 0.96 13.20
C ILE A 350 17.21 -0.39 13.91
N GLY A 351 17.12 -1.51 13.17
CA GLY A 351 17.16 -2.87 13.73
C GLY A 351 15.83 -3.25 14.40
N ILE A 352 15.41 -4.51 14.26
CA ILE A 352 14.11 -4.99 14.78
C ILE A 352 14.10 -5.27 16.29
N GLU A 353 15.29 -5.40 16.89
CA GLU A 353 15.57 -5.75 18.29
C GLU A 353 14.83 -4.84 19.30
N ARG A 354 14.45 -3.62 18.89
CA ARG A 354 13.83 -2.58 19.73
C ARG A 354 12.34 -2.38 19.48
N ALA A 355 11.73 -3.18 18.61
CA ALA A 355 10.30 -3.11 18.35
C ALA A 355 9.50 -3.84 19.44
N THR A 356 8.46 -3.20 19.99
CA THR A 356 7.61 -3.81 21.02
C THR A 356 6.41 -4.56 20.44
N GLY A 357 6.12 -4.35 19.16
CA GLY A 357 5.05 -5.03 18.44
C GLY A 357 5.48 -5.32 17.01
N ILE A 358 5.29 -6.55 16.56
CA ILE A 358 5.77 -7.03 15.26
C ILE A 358 4.65 -7.81 14.59
N VAL A 359 4.34 -7.42 13.35
CA VAL A 359 3.42 -8.12 12.46
C VAL A 359 4.22 -8.69 11.31
N TRP A 360 4.12 -9.99 11.03
CA TRP A 360 4.75 -10.57 9.85
C TRP A 360 3.83 -11.54 9.10
N ASN A 361 3.95 -11.50 7.78
CA ASN A 361 3.26 -12.38 6.84
C ASN A 361 4.30 -13.25 6.12
N ILE A 362 4.01 -14.55 5.99
CA ILE A 362 4.67 -15.41 5.01
C ILE A 362 3.70 -15.75 3.87
N THR A 363 4.10 -15.46 2.64
CA THR A 363 3.36 -15.81 1.43
C THR A 363 4.18 -16.79 0.60
N GLY A 364 3.58 -17.92 0.23
CA GLY A 364 4.22 -18.93 -0.62
C GLY A 364 3.21 -19.71 -1.45
N GLY A 365 3.71 -20.54 -2.36
CA GLY A 365 2.86 -21.44 -3.14
C GLY A 365 2.18 -22.54 -2.31
N THR A 366 1.39 -23.39 -2.99
CA THR A 366 0.78 -24.59 -2.38
C THR A 366 1.81 -25.64 -1.94
N ASP A 367 3.09 -25.41 -2.22
CA ASP A 367 4.26 -26.15 -1.82
C ASP A 367 4.94 -25.58 -0.55
N LEU A 368 4.38 -24.54 0.09
CA LEU A 368 4.88 -24.02 1.37
C LEU A 368 4.62 -25.03 2.50
N THR A 369 5.68 -25.43 3.20
CA THR A 369 5.62 -26.43 4.28
C THR A 369 5.68 -25.81 5.68
N LEU A 370 5.15 -26.52 6.68
CA LEU A 370 5.22 -26.11 8.08
C LEU A 370 6.68 -26.01 8.60
N PHE A 371 7.59 -26.85 8.09
CA PHE A 371 9.01 -26.77 8.43
C PHE A 371 9.67 -25.48 7.93
N GLU A 372 9.30 -25.02 6.73
CA GLU A 372 9.76 -23.75 6.18
C GLU A 372 9.22 -22.55 6.98
N VAL A 373 7.94 -22.59 7.34
CA VAL A 373 7.31 -21.59 8.22
C VAL A 373 8.02 -21.52 9.57
N ASN A 374 8.28 -22.65 10.22
CA ASN A 374 8.98 -22.71 11.50
C ASN A 374 10.41 -22.18 11.40
N ALA A 375 11.16 -22.56 10.36
CA ALA A 375 12.53 -22.08 10.14
C ALA A 375 12.62 -20.57 9.86
N ALA A 376 11.56 -19.95 9.32
CA ALA A 376 11.46 -18.50 9.20
C ALA A 376 11.11 -17.84 10.56
N ALA A 377 10.19 -18.44 11.32
CA ALA A 377 9.78 -17.95 12.63
C ALA A 377 10.94 -17.94 13.63
N GLU A 378 11.73 -19.00 13.71
CA GLU A 378 12.93 -19.10 14.57
C GLU A 378 13.88 -17.90 14.37
N ILE A 379 14.19 -17.55 13.12
CA ILE A 379 15.11 -16.45 12.77
C ILE A 379 14.55 -15.08 13.16
N ILE A 380 13.24 -14.89 13.01
CA ILE A 380 12.59 -13.64 13.42
C ILE A 380 12.56 -13.57 14.95
N TYR A 381 12.24 -14.67 15.63
CA TYR A 381 12.11 -14.72 17.10
C TYR A 381 13.45 -14.60 17.83
N ASP A 382 14.55 -15.10 17.26
CA ASP A 382 15.91 -14.97 17.82
C ASP A 382 16.45 -13.52 17.82
N LEU A 383 15.86 -12.63 17.02
CA LEU A 383 16.39 -11.27 16.76
C LEU A 383 15.50 -10.13 17.31
N VAL A 384 14.42 -10.46 18.00
CA VAL A 384 13.43 -9.50 18.54
C VAL A 384 13.44 -9.52 20.06
N ASP A 385 12.88 -8.49 20.70
CA ASP A 385 12.75 -8.48 22.16
C ASP A 385 11.84 -9.66 22.61
N PRO A 386 12.24 -10.52 23.56
CA PRO A 386 11.42 -11.63 24.04
C PRO A 386 10.07 -11.23 24.64
N ASN A 387 9.87 -9.94 24.94
CA ASN A 387 8.62 -9.37 25.44
C ASN A 387 7.82 -8.63 24.34
N ALA A 388 8.28 -8.64 23.08
CA ALA A 388 7.54 -8.06 21.96
C ALA A 388 6.26 -8.86 21.68
N ASN A 389 5.17 -8.16 21.37
CA ASN A 389 3.97 -8.82 20.87
C ASN A 389 4.18 -9.21 19.40
N LEU A 390 3.97 -10.48 19.04
CA LEU A 390 4.28 -11.03 17.72
C LEU A 390 3.04 -11.63 17.07
N ILE A 391 2.63 -11.04 15.95
CA ILE A 391 1.54 -11.52 15.11
C ILE A 391 2.12 -12.19 13.86
N PHE A 392 1.59 -13.37 13.54
CA PHE A 392 2.01 -14.20 12.42
C PHE A 392 0.82 -14.55 11.52
N GLY A 393 0.88 -14.17 10.24
CA GLY A 393 -0.03 -14.62 9.20
C GLY A 393 0.67 -15.52 8.17
N ALA A 394 -0.07 -16.50 7.61
CA ALA A 394 0.43 -17.40 6.58
C ALA A 394 -0.55 -17.51 5.41
N VAL A 395 -0.17 -16.98 4.25
CA VAL A 395 -1.03 -16.88 3.06
C VAL A 395 -0.50 -17.79 1.94
N ILE A 396 -1.41 -18.53 1.30
CA ILE A 396 -1.08 -19.38 0.15
C ILE A 396 -1.47 -18.66 -1.14
N ASP A 397 -0.47 -18.28 -1.94
CA ASP A 397 -0.63 -17.68 -3.26
C ASP A 397 -0.11 -18.68 -4.32
N PRO A 398 -0.99 -19.35 -5.08
CA PRO A 398 -0.58 -20.32 -6.11
C PRO A 398 0.37 -19.77 -7.18
N SER A 399 0.45 -18.45 -7.35
CA SER A 399 1.40 -17.83 -8.29
C SER A 399 2.86 -17.87 -7.80
N LEU A 400 3.09 -18.06 -6.50
CA LEU A 400 4.42 -18.09 -5.86
C LEU A 400 4.98 -19.52 -5.69
N SER A 401 4.58 -20.47 -6.53
CA SER A 401 5.12 -21.85 -6.50
C SER A 401 6.66 -21.85 -6.65
N GLY A 402 7.37 -22.49 -5.71
CA GLY A 402 8.84 -22.46 -5.66
C GLY A 402 9.48 -21.20 -5.06
N GLN A 403 8.68 -20.18 -4.67
CA GLN A 403 9.12 -18.93 -4.04
C GLN A 403 8.49 -18.76 -2.65
N VAL A 404 9.16 -18.02 -1.78
CA VAL A 404 8.59 -17.49 -0.54
C VAL A 404 8.88 -16.00 -0.45
N SER A 405 7.87 -15.24 -0.02
CA SER A 405 7.94 -13.82 0.31
C SER A 405 7.59 -13.65 1.79
N ILE A 406 8.38 -12.87 2.51
CA ILE A 406 8.11 -12.47 3.89
C ILE A 406 8.04 -10.95 3.96
N THR A 407 6.96 -10.44 4.53
CA THR A 407 6.81 -9.02 4.87
C THR A 407 6.77 -8.88 6.38
N LEU A 408 7.68 -8.09 6.93
CA LEU A 408 7.89 -7.84 8.35
C LEU A 408 7.60 -6.37 8.64
N ILE A 409 6.80 -6.10 9.66
CA ILE A 409 6.43 -4.74 10.07
C ILE A 409 6.67 -4.60 11.56
N ALA A 410 7.66 -3.76 11.89
CA ALA A 410 8.13 -3.52 13.23
C ALA A 410 7.55 -2.19 13.74
N THR A 411 6.97 -2.20 14.92
CA THR A 411 6.19 -1.09 15.50
C THR A 411 6.60 -0.82 16.96
N GLY A 412 6.19 0.33 17.50
CA GLY A 412 6.40 0.64 18.92
C GLY A 412 7.86 0.98 19.28
N PHE A 413 8.65 1.46 18.33
CA PHE A 413 10.02 1.93 18.60
C PHE A 413 10.02 3.08 19.63
N LYS A 414 10.56 2.82 20.82
CA LYS A 414 10.72 3.85 21.86
C LYS A 414 11.61 4.98 21.36
N ARG A 415 11.10 6.21 21.43
CA ARG A 415 11.76 7.43 20.95
C ARG A 415 13.03 7.71 21.76
N GLN A 416 14.15 7.98 21.10
CA GLN A 416 15.41 8.34 21.78
C GLN A 416 15.43 9.78 22.32
N ASP A 417 14.45 10.62 21.97
CA ASP A 417 14.47 12.08 22.18
C ASP A 417 13.39 12.63 23.13
N GLU A 418 12.87 11.81 24.05
CA GLU A 418 12.18 12.35 25.24
C GLU A 418 13.10 12.16 26.45
N PRO A 419 13.71 13.23 27.02
CA PRO A 419 14.40 13.10 28.28
C PRO A 419 13.35 12.76 29.35
N GLU A 420 13.46 11.56 29.94
CA GLU A 420 12.49 11.06 30.93
C GLU A 420 12.13 12.16 31.92
N GLY A 421 10.86 12.58 31.86
CA GLY A 421 10.38 13.74 32.58
C GLY A 421 10.69 13.57 34.06
N ARG A 422 11.48 14.51 34.61
CA ARG A 422 11.81 14.54 36.06
C ARG A 422 10.53 14.38 36.86
N ALA A 423 10.34 13.20 37.44
CA ALA A 423 9.26 12.95 38.36
C ALA A 423 9.40 13.92 39.53
N SER A 424 8.53 14.93 39.56
CA SER A 424 8.44 15.92 40.62
C SER A 424 7.92 15.25 41.88
N LYS A 425 8.84 14.62 42.62
CA LYS A 425 8.56 14.13 43.98
C LYS A 425 8.16 15.32 44.84
N GLY A 426 6.85 15.45 45.07
CA GLY A 426 6.33 16.33 46.10
C GLY A 426 6.87 15.90 47.46
N GLY A 427 7.58 16.81 48.12
CA GLY A 427 8.07 16.65 49.48
C GLY A 427 7.82 17.95 50.25
N GLN A 428 7.00 17.88 51.29
CA GLN A 428 6.62 19.03 52.10
C GLN A 428 7.76 19.43 53.06
N GLN A 429 8.08 20.72 53.07
CA GLN A 429 8.66 21.55 54.16
C GLN A 429 8.96 22.92 53.51
N GLY A 430 8.82 24.08 54.14
CA GLY A 430 8.50 24.45 55.51
C GLY A 430 8.77 25.96 55.62
N GLU A 431 8.03 26.68 56.47
CA GLU A 431 7.98 28.16 56.50
C GLU A 431 9.35 28.88 56.53
N ASN A 432 9.48 29.96 55.74
CA ASN A 432 9.61 31.33 56.29
C ASN A 432 9.54 32.41 55.20
N GLY A 433 9.00 33.58 55.53
CA GLY A 433 8.64 34.61 54.56
C GLY A 433 9.61 35.79 54.43
N ARG A 434 9.60 36.45 53.26
CA ARG A 434 9.78 37.91 53.09
C ARG A 434 9.48 38.34 51.64
N ARG A 435 8.65 39.38 51.49
CA ARG A 435 8.72 40.35 50.37
C ARG A 435 9.88 41.33 50.68
N PRO A 436 10.55 41.96 49.69
CA PRO A 436 9.89 42.82 48.68
C PRO A 436 10.49 42.73 47.24
N SER A 437 9.70 43.02 46.21
CA SER A 437 9.76 44.23 45.34
C SER A 437 10.85 44.31 44.24
N SER A 438 10.36 44.39 43.00
CA SER A 438 10.84 45.23 41.88
C SER A 438 12.23 45.07 41.24
N ALA A 439 12.17 45.12 39.90
CA ALA A 439 13.12 45.73 38.95
C ALA A 439 14.16 44.84 38.23
N GLU A 440 14.19 45.10 36.91
CA GLU A 440 15.29 44.99 35.94
C GLU A 440 15.82 43.62 35.49
N GLY A 441 16.23 43.58 34.21
CA GLY A 441 16.43 42.36 33.44
C GLY A 441 17.89 41.90 33.38
N SER A 442 18.07 40.58 33.36
CA SER A 442 19.38 39.94 33.22
C SER A 442 19.75 39.75 31.74
N MET A 443 20.69 40.57 31.29
CA MET A 443 21.48 40.35 30.07
C MET A 443 22.17 38.97 30.11
N VAL A 444 22.08 38.19 29.04
CA VAL A 444 22.81 36.91 28.94
C VAL A 444 24.30 37.20 28.71
N GLU A 445 25.14 36.75 29.63
CA GLU A 445 26.59 36.97 29.57
C GLU A 445 27.24 36.05 28.53
N ILE A 446 27.88 36.64 27.51
CA ILE A 446 28.56 35.89 26.44
C ILE A 446 29.97 35.49 26.92
N PRO A 447 30.34 34.19 26.91
CA PRO A 447 31.65 33.74 27.35
C PRO A 447 32.82 34.37 26.60
N GLU A 448 33.91 34.62 27.33
CA GLU A 448 35.01 35.49 26.91
C GLU A 448 35.73 35.05 25.61
N PHE A 449 35.69 33.76 25.27
CA PHE A 449 36.30 33.23 24.04
C PHE A 449 35.66 33.77 22.74
N LEU A 450 34.42 34.27 22.80
CA LEU A 450 33.72 34.82 21.63
C LEU A 450 34.05 36.30 21.35
N ARG A 451 34.77 37.00 22.24
CA ARG A 451 35.02 38.45 22.13
C ARG A 451 36.17 38.85 21.19
N ARG A 452 36.84 37.93 20.50
CA ARG A 452 38.00 38.25 19.63
C ARG A 452 37.99 37.57 18.25
N ARG A 453 37.28 38.18 17.29
CA ARG A 453 37.65 38.22 15.86
C ARG A 453 37.10 39.49 15.22
N GLY A 454 37.98 40.46 14.96
CA GLY A 454 37.63 41.69 14.23
C GLY A 454 37.44 41.41 12.72
N PRO A 455 36.70 42.27 12.00
CA PRO A 455 36.36 42.03 10.60
C PRO A 455 37.56 42.24 9.66
N SER A 456 37.97 41.19 8.96
CA SER A 456 38.95 41.28 7.87
C SER A 456 38.32 41.96 6.64
N ARG A 457 38.70 43.21 6.38
CA ARG A 457 38.46 43.87 5.09
C ARG A 457 39.29 43.19 4.00
N PHE A 458 38.64 42.67 2.96
CA PHE A 458 39.29 42.43 1.67
C PHE A 458 38.92 43.57 0.70
N PRO A 459 39.86 44.14 -0.05
CA PRO A 459 39.58 45.15 -1.07
C PRO A 459 39.02 44.49 -2.35
N ARG A 460 38.24 45.25 -3.11
CA ARG A 460 37.83 44.87 -4.47
C ARG A 460 38.98 45.08 -5.46
N VAL A 461 39.14 44.14 -6.37
CA VAL A 461 39.52 44.36 -7.77
C VAL A 461 38.55 43.51 -8.61
#